data_AF-A0A6G3MIJ4-F1
#
_entry.id   AF-A0A6G3MIJ4-F1
#
_cell.length_a   1.000
_cell.length_b   1.000
_cell.length_c   1.000
_cell.angle_alpha   90.00
_cell.angle_beta   90.00
_cell.angle_gamma   90.00
#
_symmetry.space_group_name_H-M   'P 1'
#
loop_
_entity.id
_entity.type
_entity.pdbx_description
1 polymer ?
#
loop_
_entity_poly.entity_id
_entity_poly.type
_entity_poly.pdbx_seq_one_letter_code
_entity_poly.pdbx_strand_id
1 'polypeptide(L)'
;MELDEELNVNESDIELEPTKEENYDDQNLIESDEIIGYKAKIAANPYEYDYHLKLISELRKIRQRNDLQKARENMYVYFPLTEQLWLEWLKDEISHPQSSKEYIIDLFEKAVLDYQSVKLWLEYCQYRMDIMKSRDEIDLIRKLFENAIISAGLHVSEGSSIWDGFRDFEQSMLSSFQKLNGKNIDPNILSQIENQKKRILSLFHRQLSIPHLSISHTKRVYDNWLLENGISPNQNLSFYPLTLKKLNECLEYEKELNKTEKN
;
A
#
# COMPACT_ATOMS: atom_id res chain seq x y z
N MET A 1 -2.61 76.01 9.62
CA MET A 1 -3.49 75.96 10.81
C MET A 1 -4.25 74.65 10.67
N GLU A 2 -3.72 73.50 11.04
CA GLU A 2 -2.94 73.11 12.23
C GLU A 2 -3.52 73.60 13.55
N LEU A 3 -3.75 72.61 14.44
CA LEU A 3 -3.94 72.65 15.90
C LEU A 3 -5.38 73.05 16.33
N ASP A 4 -6.09 72.39 17.26
CA ASP A 4 -5.70 71.51 18.37
C ASP A 4 -6.86 70.61 18.85
N GLU A 5 -6.48 69.62 19.66
CA GLU A 5 -7.28 68.66 20.43
C GLU A 5 -8.41 69.27 21.29
N GLU A 6 -9.51 68.53 21.45
CA GLU A 6 -10.19 68.45 22.75
C GLU A 6 -10.88 67.09 22.93
N LEU A 7 -10.44 66.39 23.98
CA LEU A 7 -10.97 65.14 24.51
C LEU A 7 -12.36 65.38 25.12
N ASN A 8 -13.35 64.58 24.70
CA ASN A 8 -14.58 64.41 25.48
C ASN A 8 -14.87 62.92 25.67
N VAL A 9 -14.65 62.46 26.89
CA VAL A 9 -14.99 61.11 27.37
C VAL A 9 -16.46 61.11 27.72
N ASN A 10 -17.26 60.28 27.04
CA ASN A 10 -18.61 59.96 27.51
C ASN A 10 -18.80 58.45 27.53
N GLU A 11 -19.30 58.00 28.68
CA GLU A 11 -19.51 56.63 29.10
C GLU A 11 -20.55 55.87 28.27
N SER A 12 -20.53 54.55 28.47
CA SER A 12 -21.52 53.53 28.09
C SER A 12 -21.63 53.18 26.61
N ASP A 13 -20.91 52.13 26.21
CA ASP A 13 -21.52 50.94 25.59
C ASP A 13 -20.50 49.79 25.61
N ILE A 14 -20.50 49.04 26.71
CA ILE A 14 -19.84 47.74 26.79
C ILE A 14 -20.81 46.74 26.14
N GLU A 15 -20.75 46.60 24.82
CA GLU A 15 -21.26 45.41 24.14
C GLU A 15 -20.24 44.29 24.34
N LEU A 16 -20.40 43.56 25.45
CA LEU A 16 -19.82 42.23 25.62
C LEU A 16 -20.47 41.31 24.57
N GLU A 17 -19.82 41.15 23.42
CA GLU A 17 -20.13 40.05 22.53
C GLU A 17 -20.03 38.74 23.34
N PRO A 18 -21.07 37.89 23.33
CA PRO A 18 -20.99 36.61 24.01
C PRO A 18 -19.93 35.80 23.28
N THR A 19 -18.84 35.51 23.98
CA THR A 19 -17.87 34.48 23.60
C THR A 19 -18.67 33.22 23.32
N LYS A 20 -18.83 32.89 22.03
CA LYS A 20 -19.43 31.65 21.60
C LYS A 20 -18.64 30.54 22.26
N GLU A 21 -19.32 29.89 23.19
CA GLU A 21 -18.90 28.68 23.88
C GLU A 21 -18.12 27.81 22.90
N GLU A 22 -16.85 27.62 23.23
CA GLU A 22 -16.05 26.53 22.68
C GLU A 22 -16.89 25.28 22.91
N ASN A 23 -17.41 24.73 21.82
CA ASN A 23 -18.11 23.47 21.84
C ASN A 23 -17.02 22.42 22.14
N TYR A 24 -16.84 22.14 23.43
CA TYR A 24 -16.09 21.03 23.94
C TYR A 24 -16.60 19.79 23.20
N ASP A 25 -15.79 19.29 22.26
CA ASP A 25 -15.99 17.99 21.67
C ASP A 25 -15.84 16.99 22.83
N ASP A 26 -16.98 16.62 23.41
CA ASP A 26 -17.15 15.75 24.56
C ASP A 26 -16.67 14.33 24.20
N GLN A 27 -15.35 14.14 24.20
CA GLN A 27 -14.67 12.86 24.05
C GLN A 27 -14.43 12.18 25.40
N ASN A 28 -15.25 12.43 26.42
CA ASN A 28 -15.32 11.55 27.58
C ASN A 28 -16.25 10.36 27.28
N LEU A 29 -15.91 9.59 26.25
CA LEU A 29 -16.34 8.19 26.18
C LEU A 29 -15.69 7.50 27.38
N ILE A 30 -16.49 7.23 28.42
CA ILE A 30 -16.10 6.50 29.63
C ILE A 30 -15.24 5.31 29.20
N GLU A 31 -13.95 5.34 29.54
CA GLU A 31 -13.06 4.20 29.31
C GLU A 31 -13.70 2.99 30.01
N SER A 32 -14.09 1.98 29.23
CA SER A 32 -14.64 0.74 29.78
C SER A 32 -13.67 0.19 30.83
N ASP A 33 -14.19 -0.34 31.95
CA ASP A 33 -13.39 -1.02 32.98
C ASP A 33 -12.48 -2.10 32.37
N GLU A 34 -12.89 -2.69 31.25
CA GLU A 34 -12.10 -3.66 30.49
C GLU A 34 -10.84 -3.04 29.86
N ILE A 35 -10.95 -1.84 29.27
CA ILE A 35 -9.81 -1.11 28.67
C ILE A 35 -8.78 -0.76 29.73
N ILE A 36 -9.23 -0.24 30.87
CA ILE A 36 -8.37 0.07 32.02
C ILE A 36 -7.68 -1.22 32.51
N GLY A 37 -8.45 -2.30 32.64
CA GLY A 37 -7.93 -3.62 33.03
C GLY A 37 -6.87 -4.15 32.07
N TYR A 38 -7.08 -4.05 30.75
CA TYR A 38 -6.09 -4.47 29.75
C TYR A 38 -4.83 -3.59 29.78
N LYS A 39 -4.99 -2.26 29.87
CA LYS A 39 -3.85 -1.33 30.00
C LYS A 39 -2.99 -1.67 31.23
N ALA A 40 -3.61 -1.94 32.39
CA ALA A 40 -2.89 -2.30 33.61
C ALA A 40 -2.13 -3.63 33.48
N LYS A 41 -2.72 -4.64 32.83
CA LYS A 41 -2.06 -5.94 32.59
C LYS A 41 -0.88 -5.81 31.64
N ILE A 42 -1.01 -5.03 30.57
CA ILE A 42 0.09 -4.75 29.63
C ILE A 42 1.21 -3.96 30.34
N ALA A 43 0.86 -2.99 31.19
CA ALA A 43 1.85 -2.24 31.96
C ALA A 43 2.61 -3.13 32.96
N ALA A 44 1.94 -4.12 33.56
CA ALA A 44 2.56 -5.09 34.46
C ALA A 44 3.45 -6.10 33.70
N ASN A 45 3.03 -6.55 32.51
CA ASN A 45 3.80 -7.44 31.65
C ASN A 45 3.57 -7.10 30.15
N PRO A 46 4.50 -6.36 29.51
CA PRO A 46 4.35 -5.97 28.10
C PRO A 46 4.39 -7.14 27.10
N TYR A 47 4.87 -8.32 27.52
CA TYR A 47 4.99 -9.50 26.68
C TYR A 47 3.70 -10.35 26.60
N GLU A 48 2.59 -9.87 27.16
CA GLU A 48 1.29 -10.53 27.06
C GLU A 48 0.58 -10.19 25.74
N TYR A 49 0.85 -10.96 24.69
CA TYR A 49 0.30 -10.77 23.35
C TYR A 49 -1.23 -10.64 23.30
N ASP A 50 -1.95 -11.53 24.00
CA ASP A 50 -3.42 -11.58 23.97
C ASP A 50 -4.08 -10.31 24.54
N TYR A 51 -3.45 -9.65 25.53
CA TYR A 51 -4.01 -8.43 26.09
C TYR A 51 -3.84 -7.23 25.15
N HIS A 52 -2.76 -7.18 24.35
CA HIS A 52 -2.62 -6.18 23.29
C HIS A 52 -3.73 -6.32 22.24
N LEU A 53 -4.00 -7.55 21.78
CA LEU A 53 -5.07 -7.80 20.81
C LEU A 53 -6.45 -7.38 21.34
N LYS A 54 -6.76 -7.75 22.58
CA LYS A 54 -8.03 -7.37 23.24
C LYS A 54 -8.16 -5.86 23.37
N LEU A 55 -7.09 -5.18 23.81
CA LEU A 55 -7.07 -3.72 23.92
C LEU A 55 -7.31 -3.04 22.57
N ILE A 56 -6.58 -3.44 21.52
CA ILE A 56 -6.72 -2.90 20.17
C ILE A 56 -8.14 -3.11 19.64
N SER A 57 -8.70 -4.30 19.85
CA SER A 57 -10.09 -4.63 19.45
C SER A 57 -11.11 -3.68 20.11
N GLU A 58 -11.03 -3.50 21.43
CA GLU A 58 -11.98 -2.62 22.14
C GLU A 58 -11.82 -1.15 21.74
N LEU A 59 -10.57 -0.65 21.66
CA LEU A 59 -10.28 0.72 21.21
C LEU A 59 -10.80 1.00 19.79
N ARG A 60 -10.71 0.01 18.90
CA ARG A 60 -11.24 0.10 17.54
C ARG A 60 -12.77 0.18 17.51
N LYS A 61 -13.48 -0.55 18.38
CA LYS A 61 -14.95 -0.50 18.48
C LYS A 61 -15.45 0.87 18.92
N ILE A 62 -14.81 1.48 19.91
CA ILE A 62 -15.19 2.80 20.44
C ILE A 62 -14.66 3.96 19.58
N ARG A 63 -13.93 3.68 18.49
CA ARG A 63 -13.39 4.64 17.52
C ARG A 63 -12.47 5.71 18.16
N GLN A 64 -11.80 5.37 19.25
CA GLN A 64 -10.77 6.23 19.86
C GLN A 64 -9.46 6.12 19.09
N ARG A 65 -9.32 6.91 18.02
CA ARG A 65 -8.18 6.84 17.09
C ARG A 65 -6.82 6.99 17.79
N ASN A 66 -6.65 8.04 18.59
CA ASN A 66 -5.36 8.37 19.19
C ASN A 66 -4.86 7.25 20.12
N ASP A 67 -5.77 6.68 20.91
CA ASP A 67 -5.42 5.59 21.83
C ASP A 67 -5.25 4.27 21.10
N LEU A 68 -6.04 4.01 20.04
CA LEU A 68 -5.84 2.86 19.15
C LEU A 68 -4.46 2.89 18.49
N GLN A 69 -4.03 4.06 17.99
CA GLN A 69 -2.70 4.23 17.39
C GLN A 69 -1.60 3.93 18.42
N LYS A 70 -1.69 4.53 19.62
CA LYS A 70 -0.73 4.27 20.71
C LYS A 70 -0.69 2.80 21.11
N ALA A 71 -1.84 2.12 21.18
CA ALA A 71 -1.91 0.71 21.54
C ALA A 71 -1.23 -0.17 20.46
N ARG A 72 -1.46 0.13 19.18
CA ARG A 72 -0.81 -0.57 18.05
C ARG A 72 0.70 -0.34 18.01
N GLU A 73 1.14 0.90 18.21
CA GLU A 73 2.57 1.23 18.33
C GLU A 73 3.21 0.53 19.54
N ASN A 74 2.52 0.49 20.68
CA ASN A 74 3.01 -0.22 21.86
C ASN A 74 3.17 -1.71 21.61
N MET A 75 2.19 -2.35 20.96
CA MET A 75 2.29 -3.76 20.57
C MET A 75 3.47 -4.01 19.61
N TYR A 76 3.63 -3.14 18.59
CA TYR A 76 4.70 -3.26 17.59
C TYR A 76 6.11 -3.16 18.20
N VAL A 77 6.29 -2.43 19.30
CA VAL A 77 7.57 -2.36 20.01
C VAL A 77 8.03 -3.73 20.51
N TYR A 78 7.10 -4.60 20.89
CA TYR A 78 7.42 -5.90 21.49
C TYR A 78 7.25 -7.08 20.53
N PHE A 79 6.41 -6.93 19.50
CA PHE A 79 6.05 -8.03 18.60
C PHE A 79 6.08 -7.62 17.13
N PRO A 80 6.66 -8.45 16.23
CA PRO A 80 6.35 -8.35 14.82
C PRO A 80 4.86 -8.64 14.62
N LEU A 81 4.17 -7.82 13.84
CA LEU A 81 2.73 -7.97 13.63
C LEU A 81 2.47 -8.87 12.43
N THR A 82 1.41 -9.68 12.52
CA THR A 82 0.98 -10.53 11.41
C THR A 82 0.43 -9.70 10.25
N GLU A 83 0.39 -10.29 9.05
CA GLU A 83 -0.18 -9.65 7.86
C GLU A 83 -1.57 -9.04 8.14
N GLN A 84 -2.43 -9.80 8.83
CA GLN A 84 -3.79 -9.35 9.14
C GLN A 84 -3.80 -8.09 10.01
N LEU A 85 -2.98 -8.04 11.06
CA LEU A 85 -2.91 -6.89 11.97
C LEU A 85 -2.43 -5.64 11.25
N TRP A 86 -1.41 -5.78 10.39
CA TRP A 86 -0.92 -4.68 9.55
C TRP A 86 -1.99 -4.18 8.59
N LEU A 87 -2.65 -5.07 7.86
CA LEU A 87 -3.70 -4.70 6.91
C LEU A 87 -4.88 -4.01 7.58
N GLU A 88 -5.28 -4.48 8.77
CA GLU A 88 -6.33 -3.83 9.55
C GLU A 88 -5.93 -2.43 10.01
N TRP A 89 -4.69 -2.25 10.45
CA TRP A 89 -4.17 -0.93 10.82
C TRP A 89 -4.12 0.01 9.63
N LEU A 90 -3.49 -0.41 8.53
CA LEU A 90 -3.38 0.37 7.30
C LEU A 90 -4.76 0.77 6.76
N LYS A 91 -5.73 -0.15 6.74
CA LYS A 91 -7.09 0.14 6.30
C LYS A 91 -7.76 1.21 7.14
N ASP A 92 -7.63 1.14 8.47
CA ASP A 92 -8.21 2.13 9.36
C ASP A 92 -7.59 3.52 9.10
N GLU A 93 -6.25 3.61 8.97
CA GLU A 93 -5.57 4.90 8.74
C GLU A 93 -5.85 5.47 7.33
N ILE A 94 -5.88 4.63 6.29
CA ILE A 94 -6.23 5.05 4.92
C ILE A 94 -7.65 5.61 4.87
N SER A 95 -8.58 5.00 5.59
CA SER A 95 -9.98 5.46 5.63
C SER A 95 -10.18 6.75 6.44
N HIS A 96 -9.19 7.14 7.25
CA HIS A 96 -9.34 8.25 8.18
C HIS A 96 -8.93 9.59 7.54
N PRO A 97 -9.81 10.61 7.51
CA PRO A 97 -9.55 11.86 6.78
C PRO A 97 -8.34 12.68 7.26
N GLN A 98 -7.95 12.52 8.53
CA GLN A 98 -6.84 13.26 9.15
C GLN A 98 -5.48 12.57 8.97
N SER A 99 -5.42 11.39 8.35
CA SER A 99 -4.16 10.70 8.11
C SER A 99 -3.39 11.35 6.97
N SER A 100 -2.16 11.76 7.23
CA SER A 100 -1.27 12.26 6.18
C SER A 100 -0.80 11.11 5.28
N LYS A 101 -0.48 11.43 4.03
CA LYS A 101 0.00 10.44 3.07
C LYS A 101 1.37 9.90 3.47
N GLU A 102 2.22 10.77 3.98
CA GLU A 102 3.56 10.47 4.45
C GLU A 102 3.52 9.48 5.61
N TYR A 103 2.61 9.68 6.57
CA TYR A 103 2.42 8.74 7.68
C TYR A 103 1.97 7.35 7.21
N ILE A 104 1.03 7.27 6.27
CA ILE A 104 0.58 5.99 5.71
C ILE A 104 1.72 5.29 4.96
N ILE A 105 2.53 6.04 4.22
CA ILE A 105 3.73 5.50 3.54
C ILE A 105 4.72 4.92 4.56
N ASP A 106 5.04 5.66 5.61
CA ASP A 106 5.93 5.18 6.68
C ASP A 106 5.36 3.92 7.36
N LEU A 107 4.04 3.85 7.50
CA LEU A 107 3.36 2.68 8.06
C LEU A 107 3.50 1.45 7.14
N PHE A 108 3.36 1.62 5.83
CA PHE A 108 3.64 0.55 4.87
C PHE A 108 5.11 0.12 4.91
N GLU A 109 6.05 1.06 5.00
CA GLU A 109 7.48 0.77 5.07
C GLU A 109 7.84 -0.07 6.31
N LYS A 110 7.15 0.13 7.44
CA LYS A 110 7.26 -0.75 8.62
C LYS A 110 6.61 -2.12 8.37
N ALA A 111 5.40 -2.12 7.81
CA ALA A 111 4.60 -3.33 7.65
C ALA A 111 5.28 -4.40 6.78
N VAL A 112 5.95 -3.99 5.71
CA VAL A 112 6.62 -4.93 4.77
C VAL A 112 7.91 -5.55 5.32
N LEU A 113 8.35 -5.16 6.52
CA LEU A 113 9.60 -5.65 7.12
C LEU A 113 9.41 -6.82 8.10
N ASP A 114 8.23 -6.95 8.72
CA ASP A 114 8.00 -7.96 9.78
C ASP A 114 8.00 -9.38 9.22
N TYR A 115 7.23 -9.60 8.16
CA TYR A 115 7.12 -10.89 7.48
C TYR A 115 7.00 -10.69 5.97
N GLN A 116 7.41 -11.70 5.21
CA GLN A 116 7.20 -11.71 3.77
C GLN A 116 5.69 -11.85 3.47
N SER A 117 5.09 -10.80 2.92
CA SER A 117 3.66 -10.77 2.57
C SER A 117 3.48 -10.19 1.17
N VAL A 118 2.96 -11.00 0.25
CA VAL A 118 2.61 -10.55 -1.10
C VAL A 118 1.50 -9.50 -1.04
N LYS A 119 0.52 -9.71 -0.17
CA LYS A 119 -0.66 -8.85 -0.05
C LYS A 119 -0.30 -7.45 0.45
N LEU A 120 0.57 -7.32 1.45
CA LEU A 120 1.03 -6.01 1.92
C LEU A 120 1.76 -5.23 0.83
N TRP A 121 2.63 -5.89 0.04
CA TRP A 121 3.28 -5.24 -1.09
C TRP A 121 2.30 -4.77 -2.16
N LEU A 122 1.26 -5.56 -2.47
CA LEU A 122 0.24 -5.18 -3.44
C LEU A 122 -0.56 -3.97 -2.97
N GLU A 123 -1.03 -3.97 -1.72
CA GLU A 123 -1.74 -2.83 -1.13
C GLU A 123 -0.85 -1.58 -1.08
N TYR A 124 0.45 -1.74 -0.79
CA TYR A 124 1.39 -0.62 -0.80
C TYR A 124 1.55 -0.03 -2.21
N CYS A 125 1.79 -0.87 -3.22
CA CYS A 125 1.86 -0.43 -4.61
C CYS A 125 0.56 0.25 -5.06
N GLN A 126 -0.60 -0.32 -4.72
CA GLN A 126 -1.91 0.24 -5.06
C GLN A 126 -2.10 1.62 -4.42
N TYR A 127 -1.85 1.74 -3.11
CA TYR A 127 -1.94 3.01 -2.40
C TYR A 127 -1.05 4.08 -3.05
N ARG A 128 0.18 3.73 -3.43
CA ARG A 128 1.12 4.65 -4.08
C ARG A 128 0.66 5.08 -5.47
N MET A 129 0.01 4.20 -6.23
CA MET A 129 -0.63 4.55 -7.49
C MET A 129 -1.83 5.49 -7.27
N ASP A 130 -2.66 5.24 -6.26
CA ASP A 130 -3.87 6.02 -5.98
C ASP A 130 -3.56 7.46 -5.57
N ILE A 131 -2.46 7.68 -4.84
CA ILE A 131 -2.05 9.02 -4.41
C ILE A 131 -1.19 9.78 -5.43
N MET A 132 -0.79 9.12 -6.53
CA MET A 132 0.11 9.66 -7.55
C MET A 132 -0.47 10.93 -8.16
N LYS A 133 0.28 12.05 -8.11
CA LYS A 133 -0.20 13.35 -8.63
C LYS A 133 0.38 13.72 -9.99
N SER A 134 1.56 13.20 -10.31
CA SER A 134 2.34 13.62 -11.47
C SER A 134 3.07 12.46 -12.13
N ARG A 135 3.53 12.67 -13.37
CA ARG A 135 4.32 11.68 -14.10
C ARG A 135 5.72 11.49 -13.51
N ASP A 136 6.22 12.46 -12.75
CA ASP A 136 7.55 12.40 -12.14
C ASP A 136 7.61 11.32 -11.04
N GLU A 137 6.45 10.91 -10.50
CA GLU A 137 6.33 9.86 -9.50
C GLU A 137 6.27 8.44 -10.10
N ILE A 138 6.17 8.31 -11.43
CA ILE A 138 6.13 7.00 -12.12
C ILE A 138 7.36 6.16 -11.76
N ASP A 139 8.54 6.78 -11.74
CA ASP A 139 9.78 6.05 -11.43
C ASP A 139 9.86 5.64 -9.96
N LEU A 140 9.19 6.36 -9.05
CA LEU A 140 9.05 5.95 -7.65
C LEU A 140 8.17 4.70 -7.53
N ILE A 141 7.05 4.65 -8.25
CA ILE A 141 6.15 3.48 -8.27
C ILE A 141 6.86 2.28 -8.91
N ARG A 142 7.60 2.48 -10.00
CA ARG A 142 8.43 1.42 -10.60
C ARG A 142 9.45 0.87 -9.60
N LYS A 143 10.17 1.76 -8.91
CA LYS A 143 11.13 1.35 -7.88
C LYS A 143 10.44 0.55 -6.77
N LEU A 144 9.23 0.94 -6.38
CA LEU A 144 8.46 0.21 -5.38
C LEU A 144 8.08 -1.20 -5.86
N PHE A 145 7.58 -1.35 -7.09
CA PHE A 145 7.32 -2.67 -7.66
C PHE A 145 8.57 -3.53 -7.76
N GLU A 146 9.72 -2.95 -8.11
CA GLU A 146 10.99 -3.69 -8.12
C GLU A 146 11.39 -4.16 -6.71
N ASN A 147 11.19 -3.32 -5.68
CA ASN A 147 11.39 -3.73 -4.28
C ASN A 147 10.46 -4.88 -3.89
N ALA A 148 9.18 -4.80 -4.27
CA ALA A 148 8.21 -5.87 -4.05
C ALA A 148 8.61 -7.17 -4.75
N ILE A 149 9.13 -7.10 -5.99
CA ILE A 149 9.64 -8.26 -6.72
C ILE A 149 10.86 -8.88 -6.02
N ILE A 150 11.79 -8.06 -5.55
CA ILE A 150 12.97 -8.54 -4.80
C ILE A 150 12.54 -9.25 -3.52
N SER A 151 11.57 -8.69 -2.80
CA SER A 151 11.09 -9.23 -1.53
C SER A 151 10.22 -10.49 -1.71
N ALA A 152 9.26 -10.47 -2.62
CA ALA A 152 8.20 -11.49 -2.69
C ALA A 152 7.83 -11.95 -4.12
N GLY A 153 8.56 -11.50 -5.14
CA GLY A 153 8.29 -11.85 -6.54
C GLY A 153 8.64 -13.29 -6.93
N LEU A 154 9.38 -14.02 -6.10
CA LEU A 154 9.71 -15.45 -6.29
C LEU A 154 8.75 -16.39 -5.55
N HIS A 155 7.75 -15.85 -4.85
CA HIS A 155 6.76 -16.66 -4.15
C HIS A 155 5.96 -17.50 -5.15
N VAL A 156 5.99 -18.83 -5.01
CA VAL A 156 5.54 -19.77 -6.05
C VAL A 156 4.04 -19.64 -6.33
N SER A 157 3.24 -19.52 -5.27
CA SER A 157 1.78 -19.48 -5.34
C SER A 157 1.23 -18.08 -5.57
N GLU A 158 1.74 -17.09 -4.84
CA GLU A 158 1.15 -15.73 -4.82
C GLU A 158 2.02 -14.67 -5.50
N GLY A 159 3.34 -14.90 -5.67
CA GLY A 159 4.28 -13.89 -6.15
C GLY A 159 3.97 -13.38 -7.55
N SER A 160 3.29 -14.20 -8.37
CA SER A 160 2.81 -13.79 -9.69
C SER A 160 1.94 -12.54 -9.65
N SER A 161 1.17 -12.34 -8.58
CA SER A 161 0.28 -11.19 -8.45
C SER A 161 1.03 -9.84 -8.43
N ILE A 162 2.25 -9.79 -7.87
CA ILE A 162 3.10 -8.58 -7.90
C ILE A 162 3.53 -8.27 -9.33
N TRP A 163 3.95 -9.30 -10.07
CA TRP A 163 4.30 -9.15 -11.47
C TRP A 163 3.11 -8.69 -12.30
N ASP A 164 1.93 -9.24 -12.04
CA ASP A 164 0.69 -8.92 -12.76
C ASP A 164 0.32 -7.46 -12.52
N GLY A 165 0.31 -7.01 -11.25
CA GLY A 165 0.12 -5.59 -10.91
C GLY A 165 1.13 -4.66 -11.57
N PHE A 166 2.42 -5.05 -11.62
CA PHE A 166 3.43 -4.23 -12.29
C PHE A 166 3.22 -4.15 -13.81
N ARG A 167 2.84 -5.26 -14.45
CA ARG A 167 2.53 -5.26 -15.89
C ARG A 167 1.28 -4.45 -16.19
N ASP A 168 0.24 -4.54 -15.36
CA ASP A 168 -0.98 -3.76 -15.51
C ASP A 168 -0.71 -2.25 -15.36
N PHE A 169 0.15 -1.86 -14.42
CA PHE A 169 0.63 -0.50 -14.28
C PHE A 169 1.35 -0.03 -15.56
N GLU A 170 2.33 -0.79 -16.05
CA GLU A 170 3.09 -0.42 -17.25
C GLU A 170 2.22 -0.44 -18.53
N GLN A 171 1.21 -1.31 -18.62
CA GLN A 171 0.22 -1.33 -19.71
C GLN A 171 -0.70 -0.09 -19.66
N SER A 172 -1.07 0.34 -18.45
CA SER A 172 -1.83 1.58 -18.24
C SER A 172 -1.01 2.82 -18.63
N MET A 173 0.30 2.80 -18.36
CA MET A 173 1.21 3.85 -18.84
C MET A 173 1.34 3.85 -20.36
N LEU A 174 1.47 2.67 -21.00
CA LEU A 174 1.49 2.55 -22.47
C LEU A 174 0.25 3.14 -23.10
N SER A 175 -0.92 2.76 -22.59
CA SER A 175 -2.21 3.24 -23.06
C SER A 175 -2.33 4.77 -22.90
N SER A 176 -1.81 5.32 -21.80
CA SER A 176 -1.76 6.76 -21.56
C SER A 176 -0.85 7.50 -22.55
N PHE A 177 0.31 6.95 -22.90
CA PHE A 177 1.20 7.54 -23.91
C PHE A 177 0.61 7.45 -25.33
N GLN A 178 -0.01 6.33 -25.68
CA GLN A 178 -0.67 6.16 -26.98
C GLN A 178 -1.80 7.17 -27.21
N LYS A 179 -2.60 7.46 -26.16
CA LYS A 179 -3.65 8.48 -26.23
C LYS A 179 -3.10 9.89 -26.49
N LEU A 180 -1.92 10.21 -25.96
CA LEU A 180 -1.26 11.50 -26.19
C LEU A 180 -0.69 11.65 -27.60
N ASN A 181 -0.38 10.54 -28.27
CA ASN A 181 0.25 10.57 -29.60
C ASN A 181 -0.67 11.09 -30.72
N GLY A 182 -1.96 11.32 -30.45
CA GLY A 182 -2.88 12.11 -31.27
C GLY A 182 -2.82 11.89 -32.79
N LYS A 183 -3.09 12.97 -33.57
CA LYS A 183 -2.92 13.00 -35.03
C LYS A 183 -1.57 13.59 -35.48
N ASN A 184 -0.91 14.35 -34.61
CA ASN A 184 0.41 14.91 -34.86
C ASN A 184 1.44 14.03 -34.16
N ILE A 185 2.24 13.33 -34.95
CA ILE A 185 3.28 12.42 -34.48
C ILE A 185 4.38 13.24 -33.81
N ASP A 186 4.42 13.25 -32.48
CA ASP A 186 5.54 13.79 -31.71
C ASP A 186 6.62 12.69 -31.56
N PRO A 187 7.83 12.89 -32.10
CA PRO A 187 8.91 11.92 -31.96
C PRO A 187 9.25 11.55 -30.51
N ASN A 188 9.08 12.47 -29.55
CA ASN A 188 9.31 12.21 -28.14
C ASN A 188 8.28 11.21 -27.58
N ILE A 189 7.01 11.38 -27.93
CA ILE A 189 5.92 10.48 -27.49
C ILE A 189 6.11 9.09 -28.11
N LEU A 190 6.50 9.01 -29.39
CA LEU A 190 6.84 7.72 -30.02
C LEU A 190 7.98 6.99 -29.28
N SER A 191 9.03 7.72 -28.89
CA SER A 191 10.13 7.15 -28.10
C SER A 191 9.65 6.62 -26.75
N GLN A 192 8.77 7.36 -26.06
CA GLN A 192 8.16 6.92 -24.80
C GLN A 192 7.34 5.64 -24.99
N ILE A 193 6.53 5.54 -26.04
CA ILE A 193 5.73 4.34 -26.36
C ILE A 193 6.65 3.13 -26.58
N GLU A 194 7.71 3.28 -27.36
CA GLU A 194 8.64 2.18 -27.65
C GLU A 194 9.44 1.76 -26.40
N ASN A 195 9.87 2.71 -25.58
CA ASN A 195 10.50 2.41 -24.30
C ASN A 195 9.54 1.68 -23.36
N GLN A 196 8.26 2.06 -23.38
CA GLN A 196 7.22 1.44 -22.56
C GLN A 196 6.94 -0.01 -23.00
N LYS A 197 6.86 -0.28 -24.31
CA LYS A 197 6.76 -1.65 -24.84
C LYS A 197 7.95 -2.52 -24.44
N LYS A 198 9.17 -1.98 -24.52
CA LYS A 198 10.39 -2.69 -24.08
C LYS A 198 10.36 -3.06 -22.59
N ARG A 199 9.84 -2.17 -21.74
CA ARG A 199 9.65 -2.46 -20.30
C ARG A 199 8.67 -3.61 -20.09
N ILE A 200 7.50 -3.57 -20.72
CA ILE A 200 6.50 -4.64 -20.61
C ILE A 200 7.07 -5.98 -21.09
N LEU A 201 7.77 -6.00 -22.23
CA LEU A 201 8.48 -7.19 -22.71
C LEU A 201 9.50 -7.71 -21.70
N SER A 202 10.31 -6.82 -21.12
CA SER A 202 11.28 -7.19 -20.09
C SER A 202 10.61 -7.84 -18.87
N LEU A 203 9.47 -7.30 -18.41
CA LEU A 203 8.71 -7.88 -17.31
C LEU A 203 8.19 -9.29 -17.64
N PHE A 204 7.61 -9.49 -18.83
CA PHE A 204 7.20 -10.82 -19.27
C PHE A 204 8.36 -11.82 -19.29
N HIS A 205 9.50 -11.44 -19.89
CA HIS A 205 10.66 -12.32 -19.95
C HIS A 205 11.17 -12.68 -18.55
N ARG A 206 11.25 -11.71 -17.64
CA ARG A 206 11.68 -11.93 -16.25
C ARG A 206 10.72 -12.86 -15.51
N GLN A 207 9.42 -12.61 -15.58
CA GLN A 207 8.42 -13.45 -14.91
C GLN A 207 8.40 -14.88 -15.46
N LEU A 208 8.43 -15.05 -16.79
CA LEU A 208 8.47 -16.37 -17.44
C LEU A 208 9.78 -17.15 -17.17
N SER A 209 10.80 -16.48 -16.62
CA SER A 209 12.05 -17.11 -16.19
C SER A 209 11.98 -17.64 -14.75
N ILE A 210 10.87 -17.43 -14.04
CA ILE A 210 10.69 -17.78 -12.63
C ILE A 210 9.60 -18.87 -12.51
N PRO A 211 9.80 -19.92 -11.69
CA PRO A 211 8.76 -20.91 -11.45
C PRO A 211 7.64 -20.32 -10.58
N HIS A 212 6.43 -20.23 -11.13
CA HIS A 212 5.23 -19.82 -10.38
C HIS A 212 3.98 -20.54 -10.92
N LEU A 213 2.95 -20.72 -10.08
CA LEU A 213 1.76 -21.52 -10.42
C LEU A 213 1.03 -21.02 -11.68
N SER A 214 1.02 -19.71 -11.89
CA SER A 214 0.32 -19.06 -13.02
C SER A 214 1.12 -19.04 -14.33
N ILE A 215 2.26 -19.73 -14.44
CA ILE A 215 3.20 -19.57 -15.58
C ILE A 215 2.56 -19.83 -16.95
N SER A 216 1.68 -20.83 -17.05
CA SER A 216 0.95 -21.14 -18.29
C SER A 216 0.00 -20.01 -18.69
N HIS A 217 -0.65 -19.37 -17.70
CA HIS A 217 -1.50 -18.21 -17.94
C HIS A 217 -0.65 -17.02 -18.41
N THR A 218 0.45 -16.73 -17.72
CA THR A 218 1.39 -15.66 -18.10
C THR A 218 1.90 -15.85 -19.52
N LYS A 219 2.26 -17.07 -19.92
CA LYS A 219 2.73 -17.37 -21.28
C LYS A 219 1.66 -17.04 -22.34
N ARG A 220 0.41 -17.39 -22.08
CA ARG A 220 -0.71 -17.07 -22.97
C ARG A 220 -0.94 -15.56 -23.08
N VAL A 221 -0.87 -14.83 -21.97
CA VAL A 221 -0.99 -13.37 -21.95
C VAL A 221 0.15 -12.73 -22.74
N TYR A 222 1.39 -13.21 -22.56
CA TYR A 222 2.54 -12.77 -23.34
C TYR A 222 2.35 -12.99 -24.85
N ASP A 223 1.91 -14.18 -25.26
CA ASP A 223 1.69 -14.49 -26.68
C ASP A 223 0.61 -13.61 -27.30
N ASN A 224 -0.49 -13.38 -26.58
CA ASN A 224 -1.54 -12.45 -27.02
C ASN A 224 -0.99 -11.03 -27.16
N TRP A 225 -0.21 -10.56 -26.18
CA TRP A 225 0.40 -9.23 -26.21
C TRP A 225 1.34 -9.05 -27.40
N LEU A 226 2.14 -10.08 -27.76
CA LEU A 226 2.99 -10.05 -28.95
C LEU A 226 2.16 -9.90 -30.23
N LEU A 227 1.09 -10.70 -30.37
CA LEU A 227 0.20 -10.65 -31.53
C LEU A 227 -0.47 -9.27 -31.68
N GLU A 228 -0.99 -8.72 -30.58
CA GLU A 228 -1.61 -7.38 -30.54
C GLU A 228 -0.63 -6.27 -30.96
N ASN A 229 0.66 -6.46 -30.71
CA ASN A 229 1.71 -5.51 -31.07
C ASN A 229 2.42 -5.85 -32.40
N GLY A 230 1.90 -6.82 -33.17
CA GLY A 230 2.45 -7.22 -34.47
C GLY A 230 3.82 -7.90 -34.40
N ILE A 231 4.18 -8.45 -33.23
CA ILE A 231 5.46 -9.15 -33.00
C ILE A 231 5.21 -10.65 -33.19
N SER A 232 6.07 -11.30 -33.97
CA SER A 232 5.99 -12.77 -34.15
C SER A 232 6.26 -13.49 -32.82
N PRO A 233 5.43 -14.49 -32.42
CA PRO A 233 5.61 -15.27 -31.19
C PRO A 233 6.93 -16.05 -31.07
N ASN A 234 7.77 -16.05 -32.11
CA ASN A 234 9.02 -16.81 -32.17
C ASN A 234 10.21 -16.13 -31.44
N GLN A 235 9.96 -15.16 -30.55
CA GLN A 235 11.00 -14.72 -29.62
C GLN A 235 11.36 -15.91 -28.72
N ASN A 236 12.60 -16.39 -28.88
CA ASN A 236 13.03 -17.68 -28.37
C ASN A 236 13.09 -17.69 -26.83
N LEU A 237 12.00 -18.13 -26.17
CA LEU A 237 11.94 -18.39 -24.73
C LEU A 237 12.65 -19.72 -24.41
N SER A 238 13.92 -19.83 -24.79
CA SER A 238 14.74 -21.05 -24.60
C SER A 238 14.82 -21.51 -23.14
N PHE A 239 14.64 -20.58 -22.19
CA PHE A 239 14.60 -20.84 -20.75
C PHE A 239 13.28 -21.43 -20.26
N TYR A 240 12.16 -21.25 -20.98
CA TYR A 240 10.82 -21.59 -20.50
C TYR A 240 10.63 -23.09 -20.15
N PRO A 241 11.14 -24.05 -20.95
CA PRO A 241 11.07 -25.46 -20.58
C PRO A 241 11.82 -25.77 -19.27
N LEU A 242 12.93 -25.09 -19.01
CA LEU A 242 13.69 -25.24 -17.75
C LEU A 242 12.90 -24.66 -16.57
N THR A 243 12.24 -23.51 -16.76
CA THR A 243 11.36 -22.92 -15.74
C THR A 243 10.22 -23.87 -15.38
N LEU A 244 9.57 -24.50 -16.36
CA LEU A 244 8.51 -25.48 -16.12
C LEU A 244 9.01 -26.70 -15.34
N LYS A 245 10.22 -27.19 -15.64
CA LYS A 245 10.82 -28.28 -14.89
C LYS A 245 11.00 -27.89 -13.41
N LYS A 246 11.57 -26.71 -13.14
CA LYS A 246 11.74 -26.19 -11.76
C LYS A 246 10.41 -26.02 -11.04
N LEU A 247 9.36 -25.54 -11.74
CA LEU A 247 8.03 -25.43 -11.16
C LEU A 247 7.50 -26.80 -10.71
N ASN A 248 7.67 -27.84 -11.53
CA ASN A 248 7.24 -29.19 -11.15
C ASN A 248 7.94 -29.69 -9.88
N GLU A 249 9.22 -29.36 -9.69
CA GLU A 249 9.95 -29.65 -8.46
C GLU A 249 9.36 -28.89 -7.25
N CYS A 250 9.02 -27.60 -7.40
CA CYS A 250 8.37 -26.82 -6.34
C CYS A 250 6.96 -27.34 -5.99
N LEU A 251 6.20 -27.80 -6.98
CA LEU A 251 4.81 -28.25 -6.80
C LEU A 251 4.66 -29.43 -5.83
N GLU A 252 5.68 -30.26 -5.68
CA GLU A 252 5.66 -31.36 -4.71
C GLU A 252 5.61 -30.82 -3.28
N TYR A 253 6.42 -29.81 -2.96
CA TYR A 253 6.48 -29.17 -1.64
C TYR A 253 5.25 -28.29 -1.37
N GLU A 254 4.79 -27.53 -2.36
CA GLU A 254 3.59 -26.69 -2.25
C GLU A 254 2.35 -27.50 -1.87
N LYS A 255 2.21 -28.72 -2.39
CA LYS A 255 1.08 -29.61 -2.05
C LYS A 255 1.11 -30.03 -0.58
N GLU A 256 2.28 -30.23 0.02
CA GLU A 256 2.40 -30.60 1.43
C GLU A 256 2.10 -29.40 2.35
N LEU A 257 2.59 -28.21 2.01
CA LEU A 257 2.28 -26.96 2.75
C LEU A 257 0.77 -26.70 2.81
N ASN A 258 0.08 -26.86 1.69
CA ASN A 258 -1.38 -26.69 1.61
C ASN A 258 -2.18 -27.75 2.42
N LYS A 259 -1.58 -28.90 2.76
CA LYS A 259 -2.23 -29.89 3.64
C LYS A 259 -2.09 -29.49 5.11
N THR A 260 -0.95 -28.90 5.48
CA THR A 260 -0.70 -28.45 6.85
C THR A 260 -1.51 -27.23 7.25
N GLU A 261 -1.85 -26.34 6.31
CA GLU A 261 -2.71 -25.16 6.57
C GLU A 261 -4.19 -25.48 6.79
N LYS A 262 -4.63 -26.71 6.45
CA LYS A 262 -6.04 -27.14 6.60
C LYS A 262 -6.31 -27.90 7.90
N ASN A 263 -5.29 -28.13 8.72
CA ASN A 263 -5.38 -28.78 10.03
C ASN A 263 -5.15 -27.75 11.14
#